data_AF-A0A3D2ATP3-F1
#
_entry.id   AF-A0A3D2ATP3-F1
#
_cell.length_a   1.000
_cell.length_b   1.000
_cell.length_c   1.000
_cell.angle_alpha   90.00
_cell.angle_beta   90.00
_cell.angle_gamma   90.00
#
_symmetry.space_group_name_H-M   'P 1'
#
loop_
_entity.id
_entity.type
_entity.pdbx_description
1 polymer ?
#
loop_
_entity_poly.entity_id
_entity_poly.type
_entity_poly.pdbx_seq_one_letter_code
_entity_poly.pdbx_strand_id
1 'polypeptide(L)' 'LSITKYQAGREDLMELFNAVRNDAPVYHDGQWGMATLELITAIMESSLTGRDIQLSHQVPMPFEYGA' A
#
# COMPACT_ATOMS: atom_id res chain seq x y z
N LEU A 1 5.30 -22.75 0.34
CA LEU A 1 4.14 -21.96 0.77
C LEU A 1 3.30 -21.65 -0.47
N SER A 2 2.21 -22.40 -0.67
CA SER A 2 1.30 -22.15 -1.80
C SER A 2 0.33 -21.04 -1.40
N ILE A 3 0.75 -19.79 -1.55
CA ILE A 3 -0.20 -18.67 -1.52
C ILE A 3 -0.96 -18.74 -2.84
N THR A 4 -2.20 -19.23 -2.79
CA THR A 4 -3.08 -19.21 -3.94
C THR A 4 -3.31 -17.75 -4.32
N LYS A 5 -2.89 -17.36 -5.52
CA LYS A 5 -2.89 -15.97 -6.08
C LYS A 5 -4.16 -15.14 -5.80
N TYR A 6 -5.27 -15.80 -5.50
CA TYR A 6 -6.60 -15.23 -5.31
C TYR A 6 -6.95 -14.84 -3.87
N GLN A 7 -6.19 -15.25 -2.85
CA GLN A 7 -6.49 -14.85 -1.47
C GLN A 7 -6.12 -13.39 -1.20
N ALA A 8 -4.98 -12.91 -1.70
CA ALA A 8 -4.49 -11.55 -1.43
C ALA A 8 -5.45 -10.45 -1.92
N GLY A 9 -6.07 -10.61 -3.10
CA GLY A 9 -6.94 -9.55 -3.66
C GLY A 9 -8.36 -9.51 -3.09
N ARG A 10 -8.82 -10.53 -2.36
CA ARG A 10 -10.19 -10.54 -1.83
C ARG A 10 -10.37 -9.54 -0.70
N GLU A 11 -9.38 -9.42 0.18
CA GLU A 11 -9.45 -8.52 1.35
C GLU A 11 -9.45 -7.06 0.90
N ASP A 12 -8.56 -6.69 -0.02
CA ASP A 12 -8.50 -5.35 -0.63
C ASP A 12 -9.83 -4.96 -1.30
N LEU A 13 -10.43 -5.89 -2.05
CA LEU A 13 -11.72 -5.66 -2.71
C LEU A 13 -12.86 -5.50 -1.69
N MET A 14 -12.82 -6.24 -0.57
CA MET A 14 -13.82 -6.11 0.49
C MET A 14 -13.66 -4.79 1.24
N GLU A 15 -12.43 -4.31 1.47
CA GLU A 15 -12.16 -3.00 2.05
C GLU A 15 -12.74 -1.88 1.18
N LEU A 16 -12.41 -1.90 -0.12
CA LEU A 16 -12.95 -0.94 -1.09
C LEU A 16 -14.49 -0.96 -1.12
N PHE A 17 -15.08 -2.16 -1.15
CA PHE A 17 -16.54 -2.31 -1.15
C PHE A 17 -17.16 -1.73 0.14
N ASN A 18 -16.58 -2.02 1.30
CA ASN A 18 -17.10 -1.56 2.59
C ASN A 18 -16.97 -0.04 2.74
N ALA A 19 -15.89 0.55 2.25
CA ALA A 19 -15.73 1.99 2.25
C ALA A 19 -16.80 2.68 1.40
N VAL A 20 -17.03 2.19 0.17
CA VAL A 20 -18.02 2.77 -0.74
C VAL A 20 -19.45 2.53 -0.25
N ARG A 21 -19.75 1.34 0.25
CA ARG A 21 -21.12 0.94 0.61
C ARG A 21 -21.52 1.34 2.03
N ASN A 22 -20.60 1.25 2.98
CA ASN A 22 -20.88 1.31 4.41
C ASN A 22 -20.18 2.50 5.11
N ASP A 23 -19.50 3.38 4.36
CA ASP A 23 -18.71 4.49 4.92
C ASP A 23 -17.65 4.01 5.94
N ALA A 24 -17.13 2.80 5.70
CA ALA A 24 -16.06 2.23 6.52
C ALA A 24 -14.72 2.93 6.22
N PRO A 25 -13.78 2.97 7.19
CA PRO A 25 -12.43 3.48 6.94
C PRO A 25 -11.75 2.77 5.76
N VAL A 26 -11.05 3.55 4.93
CA VAL A 26 -10.10 3.05 3.92
C VAL A 26 -8.69 3.25 4.47
N TYR A 27 -7.91 2.19 4.47
CA TYR A 27 -6.51 2.16 4.90
C TYR A 27 -5.57 2.09 3.71
N HIS A 28 -5.94 1.35 2.66
CA HIS A 28 -5.18 1.28 1.40
C HIS A 28 -5.73 2.29 0.38
N ASP A 29 -5.57 3.57 0.69
CA ASP A 29 -6.04 4.67 -0.16
C ASP A 29 -5.02 5.06 -1.25
N GLY A 30 -5.33 6.12 -2.01
CA GLY A 30 -4.44 6.61 -3.05
C GLY A 30 -3.10 7.13 -2.52
N GLN A 31 -3.06 7.69 -1.31
CA GLN A 31 -1.82 8.20 -0.71
C GLN A 31 -0.92 7.02 -0.29
N TRP A 32 -1.50 5.97 0.28
CA TRP A 32 -0.80 4.71 0.56
C TRP A 32 -0.25 4.06 -0.71
N GLY A 33 -1.05 4.04 -1.79
CA GLY A 33 -0.62 3.56 -3.10
C GLY A 33 0.56 4.36 -3.67
N MET A 34 0.53 5.69 -3.54
CA MET A 34 1.62 6.58 -3.96
C MET A 34 2.90 6.36 -3.14
N ALA A 35 2.78 6.22 -1.80
CA ALA A 35 3.91 5.90 -0.93
C ALA A 35 4.59 4.59 -1.34
N THR A 36 3.79 3.56 -1.65
CA THR A 36 4.29 2.25 -2.10
C THR A 36 4.96 2.33 -3.46
N LEU A 37 4.35 3.07 -4.40
CA LEU A 37 4.94 3.28 -5.72
C LEU A 37 6.27 4.03 -5.64
N GLU A 38 6.35 5.09 -4.82
CA GLU A 38 7.57 5.87 -4.56
C GLU A 38 8.69 4.99 -4.03
N LEU A 39 8.40 4.08 -3.08
CA LEU A 39 9.39 3.16 -2.55
C LEU A 39 9.92 2.21 -3.64
N ILE A 40 9.03 1.62 -4.45
CA ILE A 40 9.43 0.68 -5.50
C ILE A 40 10.31 1.39 -6.55
N THR A 41 9.95 2.61 -6.97
CA THR A 41 10.76 3.38 -7.92
C THR A 41 12.09 3.82 -7.32
N ALA A 42 12.11 4.23 -6.05
CA ALA A 42 13.33 4.59 -5.34
C ALA A 42 14.30 3.40 -5.21
N ILE A 43 13.81 2.18 -4.96
CA ILE A 43 14.66 0.97 -4.95
C ILE A 43 15.30 0.74 -6.32
N MET A 44 14.52 0.89 -7.39
CA MET A 44 15.04 0.75 -8.76
C MET A 44 16.10 1.81 -9.06
N GLU A 45 15.86 3.07 -8.70
CA GLU A 45 16.83 4.15 -8.91
C GLU A 45 18.09 3.96 -8.06
N SER A 46 17.94 3.58 -6.78
CA SER A 46 19.06 3.33 -5.88
C SER A 46 19.94 2.20 -6.41
N SER A 47 19.34 1.12 -6.89
CA SER A 47 20.05 -0.03 -7.50
C SER A 47 20.89 0.38 -8.72
N LEU A 48 20.37 1.29 -9.55
CA LEU A 48 21.06 1.77 -10.75
C LEU A 48 22.17 2.79 -10.45
N THR A 49 22.00 3.58 -9.39
CA THR A 49 22.83 4.75 -9.13
C THR A 49 23.79 4.59 -7.95
N GLY A 50 23.55 3.60 -7.08
CA GLY A 50 24.27 3.39 -5.83
C GLY A 50 24.06 4.52 -4.81
N ARG A 51 23.00 5.30 -4.94
CA ARG A 51 22.71 6.45 -4.06
C ARG A 51 21.50 6.19 -3.17
N ASP A 52 21.49 6.89 -2.04
CA ASP A 52 20.30 6.99 -1.19
C ASP A 52 19.26 7.89 -1.86
N ILE A 53 18.00 7.46 -1.83
CA ILE A 53 16.86 8.19 -2.36
C ILE A 53 15.97 8.60 -1.18
N GLN A 54 15.80 9.91 -0.98
CA GLN A 54 14.94 10.45 0.04
C GLN A 54 13.47 10.31 -0.40
N LEU A 55 12.66 9.63 0.42
CA LEU A 55 11.23 9.47 0.20
C LEU A 55 10.44 10.63 0.81
N SER A 56 9.34 11.02 0.16
CA SER A 56 8.56 12.21 0.52
C SER A 56 7.05 11.98 0.59
N HIS A 57 6.54 10.91 -0.02
CA HIS A 57 5.11 10.59 -0.05
C HIS A 57 4.71 9.54 1.00
N GLN A 58 5.63 9.13 1.86
CA GLN A 58 5.38 8.11 2.88
C GLN A 58 4.30 8.58 3.86
N VAL A 59 3.27 7.74 4.04
CA VAL A 59 2.16 7.97 4.98
C VAL A 59 2.17 6.90 6.07
N PRO A 60 1.84 7.26 7.33
CA PRO A 60 1.77 6.29 8.41
C PRO A 60 0.52 5.42 8.26
N MET A 61 0.63 4.13 8.62
CA MET A 61 -0.55 3.29 8.79
C MET A 61 -1.29 3.66 10.08
N PRO A 62 -2.63 3.85 10.03
CA PRO A 62 -3.43 4.07 11.23
C PRO A 62 -3.31 2.92 12.23
N PHE A 63 -3.36 3.22 13.53
CA PHE A 63 -3.21 2.22 14.59
C PHE A 63 -4.38 1.22 14.61
N GLU A 64 -5.54 1.65 14.14
CA GLU A 64 -6.77 0.84 14.08
C GLU A 64 -6.70 -0.25 13.00
N TYR A 65 -5.72 -0.16 12.07
CA TYR A 65 -5.52 -1.14 11.02
C TYR A 65 -4.95 -2.45 11.60
N GLY A 66 -5.80 -3.48 11.70
CA GLY A 66 -5.43 -4.82 12.20
C GLY A 66 -5.76 -5.08 13.68
N ALA A 67 -6.46 -4.15 14.34
CA ALA A 67 -7.01 -4.30 15.69
C ALA A 67 -8.28 -5.18 15.76
#